data_AF-A0AAW6MAS1-F1
#
_entry.id   AF-A0AAW6MAS1-F1
#
_cell.length_a   1.000
_cell.length_b   1.000
_cell.length_c   1.000
_cell.angle_alpha   90.00
_cell.angle_beta   90.00
_cell.angle_gamma   90.00
#
_symmetry.space_group_name_H-M   'P 1'
#
loop_
_entity.id
_entity.type
_entity.pdbx_description
1 polymer ?
#
loop_
_entity_poly.entity_id
_entity_poly.type
_entity_poly.pdbx_seq_one_letter_code
_entity_poly.pdbx_strand_id
1 'polypeptide(L)'
;MKNSEEILPKEQNRSEEVQAIIDRMPTRGAIWVAILVGVLIGVVFILGFIIKYPDTVDGQITITARFAPVRLVANSSGKMHLLIANNNKVTEGEVIGYIESGTNYIDVLKIDSLLSVYEIDSIRELSVSTALTLGEISSAFTAFMIAHRQYCRFLASDIYRA
;
A
#
# COMPACT_ATOMS: atom_id res chain seq x y z
N MET A 1 126.35 31.81 -14.57
CA MET A 1 126.55 31.36 -15.95
C MET A 1 125.34 30.55 -16.39
N LYS A 2 124.71 30.98 -17.49
CA LYS A 2 123.95 30.20 -18.50
C LYS A 2 122.59 29.52 -18.17
N ASN A 3 121.58 30.09 -18.84
CA ASN A 3 120.33 29.53 -19.40
C ASN A 3 120.29 28.01 -19.66
N SER A 4 119.12 27.37 -19.50
CA SER A 4 118.17 27.05 -20.60
C SER A 4 117.09 26.01 -20.21
N GLU A 5 115.81 26.39 -20.41
CA GLU A 5 114.60 25.58 -20.75
C GLU A 5 114.04 24.61 -19.67
N GLU A 6 112.74 24.46 -19.41
CA GLU A 6 111.60 24.21 -20.31
C GLU A 6 110.21 24.49 -19.63
N ILE A 7 109.28 25.04 -20.43
CA ILE A 7 107.82 24.76 -20.54
C ILE A 7 106.77 25.20 -19.46
N LEU A 8 106.17 26.38 -19.73
CA LEU A 8 104.74 26.77 -19.88
C LEU A 8 103.57 25.77 -19.55
N PRO A 9 102.27 26.20 -19.48
CA PRO A 9 101.68 27.42 -18.87
C PRO A 9 100.23 27.23 -18.27
N LYS A 10 99.73 28.33 -17.64
CA LYS A 10 98.34 28.89 -17.64
C LYS A 10 97.11 28.03 -17.28
N GLU A 11 96.48 28.41 -16.16
CA GLU A 11 95.03 28.28 -15.94
C GLU A 11 94.46 29.63 -15.43
N GLN A 12 93.77 30.39 -16.28
CA GLN A 12 92.96 31.54 -15.82
C GLN A 12 91.80 31.88 -16.76
N ASN A 13 91.13 30.89 -17.37
CA ASN A 13 90.05 31.17 -18.32
C ASN A 13 88.89 30.16 -18.27
N ARG A 14 88.60 29.58 -17.09
CA ARG A 14 87.68 28.43 -16.97
C ARG A 14 86.43 28.63 -16.12
N SER A 15 86.10 29.86 -15.72
CA SER A 15 84.97 30.11 -14.79
C SER A 15 83.78 30.88 -15.40
N GLU A 16 83.97 31.66 -16.46
CA GLU A 16 82.89 32.50 -17.03
C GLU A 16 81.99 31.74 -18.01
N GLU A 17 82.54 30.83 -18.82
CA GLU A 17 81.74 29.97 -19.72
C GLU A 17 80.87 28.96 -18.98
N VAL A 18 81.36 28.44 -17.85
CA VAL A 18 80.64 27.41 -17.09
C VAL A 18 79.41 28.02 -16.38
N GLN A 19 79.50 29.27 -15.94
CA GLN A 19 78.39 29.97 -15.30
C GLN A 19 77.28 30.33 -16.31
N ALA A 20 77.64 30.65 -17.56
CA ALA A 20 76.69 30.94 -18.63
C ALA A 20 75.88 29.71 -19.09
N ILE A 21 76.42 28.50 -18.91
CA ILE A 21 75.72 27.24 -19.21
C ILE A 21 74.72 26.88 -18.11
N ILE A 22 75.06 27.16 -16.84
CA ILE A 22 74.19 26.86 -15.70
C ILE A 22 73.00 27.85 -15.62
N ASP A 23 73.18 29.10 -16.06
CA ASP A 23 72.16 30.15 -15.89
C ASP A 23 71.08 30.18 -16.99
N ARG A 24 71.23 29.40 -18.07
CA ARG A 24 70.15 29.27 -19.06
C ARG A 24 69.25 28.09 -18.72
N MET A 25 68.60 28.15 -17.56
CA MET A 25 67.52 27.22 -17.22
C MET A 25 66.47 27.28 -18.35
N PRO A 26 66.33 26.25 -19.19
CA PRO A 26 65.48 26.32 -20.38
C PRO A 26 64.04 26.09 -19.94
N THR A 27 63.43 27.11 -19.33
CA THR A 27 62.12 27.05 -18.69
C THR A 27 60.96 26.82 -19.67
N ARG A 28 61.21 26.90 -20.99
CA ARG A 28 60.16 26.72 -22.01
C ARG A 28 59.51 25.33 -21.92
N GLY A 29 60.29 24.25 -21.80
CA GLY A 29 59.77 22.89 -21.68
C GLY A 29 59.01 22.66 -20.36
N ALA A 30 59.53 23.20 -19.26
CA ALA A 30 58.88 23.14 -17.96
C ALA A 30 57.51 23.85 -17.95
N ILE A 31 57.39 24.97 -18.67
CA ILE A 31 56.12 25.69 -18.85
C ILE A 31 55.11 24.85 -19.63
N TRP A 32 55.52 24.18 -20.72
CA TRP A 32 54.63 23.30 -21.47
C TRP A 32 54.13 22.11 -20.63
N VAL A 33 54.99 21.53 -19.79
CA VAL A 33 54.60 20.46 -18.87
C VAL A 33 53.64 20.97 -17.79
N ALA A 34 53.90 22.14 -17.21
CA ALA A 34 53.00 22.75 -16.22
C ALA A 34 51.61 23.04 -16.80
N ILE A 35 51.55 23.53 -18.05
CA ILE A 35 50.29 23.75 -18.78
C ILE A 35 49.56 22.42 -19.01
N LEU A 36 50.26 21.38 -19.47
CA LEU A 36 49.66 20.06 -19.70
C LEU A 36 49.02 19.49 -18.43
N VAL A 37 49.73 19.56 -17.30
CA VAL A 37 49.24 19.08 -16.00
C VAL A 37 48.05 19.93 -15.52
N GLY A 38 48.11 21.25 -15.69
CA GLY A 38 47.01 22.14 -15.35
C GLY A 38 45.74 21.85 -16.14
N VAL A 39 45.88 21.57 -17.45
CA VAL A 39 44.75 21.17 -18.31
C VAL A 39 44.18 19.84 -17.86
N LEU A 40 45.01 18.84 -17.57
CA LEU A 40 44.56 17.52 -17.10
C LEU A 40 43.69 17.65 -15.83
N ILE A 41 44.15 18.44 -14.87
CA ILE A 41 43.43 18.70 -13.62
C ILE A 41 42.12 19.47 -13.89
N GLY A 42 42.16 20.46 -14.78
CA GLY A 42 40.96 21.21 -15.18
C GLY A 42 39.89 20.30 -15.79
N VAL A 43 40.28 19.34 -16.63
CA VAL A 43 39.37 18.36 -17.22
C VAL A 43 38.71 17.51 -16.15
N VAL A 44 39.46 17.03 -15.14
CA VAL A 44 38.89 16.24 -14.03
C VAL A 44 37.84 17.04 -13.24
N PHE A 45 38.10 18.32 -12.96
CA PHE A 45 37.12 19.18 -12.28
C PHE A 45 35.87 19.44 -13.13
N ILE A 46 36.03 19.68 -14.43
CA ILE A 46 34.91 19.87 -15.35
C ILE A 46 34.05 18.60 -15.42
N LEU A 47 34.68 17.43 -15.51
CA LEU A 47 33.97 16.14 -15.49
C LEU A 47 33.26 15.91 -14.15
N GLY A 48 33.88 16.27 -13.03
CA GLY A 48 33.24 16.18 -11.71
C GLY A 48 32.03 17.11 -11.58
N PHE A 49 32.07 18.31 -12.18
CA PHE A 49 30.96 19.26 -12.14
C PHE A 49 29.82 18.89 -13.11
N ILE A 50 30.15 18.34 -14.28
CA ILE A 50 29.15 17.95 -15.29
C ILE A 50 28.44 16.65 -14.90
N ILE A 51 29.13 15.72 -14.23
CA ILE A 51 28.56 14.47 -13.74
C ILE A 51 27.82 14.78 -12.43
N LYS A 52 26.64 15.40 -12.56
CA LYS A 52 25.70 15.55 -11.46
C LYS A 52 25.04 14.19 -11.21
N TYR A 53 25.44 13.52 -10.13
CA TYR A 53 24.76 12.30 -9.71
C TYR A 53 23.34 12.69 -9.27
N PRO A 54 22.27 12.11 -9.84
CA PRO A 54 20.92 12.42 -9.41
C PRO A 54 20.72 11.86 -8.00
N ASP A 55 20.48 12.77 -7.04
CA ASP A 55 20.23 12.48 -5.62
C ASP A 55 18.88 11.77 -5.40
N THR A 56 18.08 11.63 -6.46
CA THR A 56 16.79 10.95 -6.45
C THR A 56 16.73 9.92 -7.56
N VAL A 57 16.64 8.65 -7.17
CA VAL A 57 16.28 7.54 -8.06
C VAL A 57 14.75 7.42 -8.08
N ASP A 58 14.16 7.57 -9.25
CA ASP A 58 12.72 7.34 -9.46
C ASP A 58 12.41 5.85 -9.29
N GLY A 59 12.01 5.48 -8.07
CA GLY A 59 11.57 4.14 -7.73
C GLY A 59 10.05 4.02 -7.85
N GLN A 60 9.56 2.93 -8.43
CA GLN A 60 8.13 2.61 -8.37
C GLN A 60 7.76 2.18 -6.94
N ILE A 61 6.87 2.92 -6.29
CA ILE A 61 6.34 2.58 -4.98
C ILE A 61 4.98 1.93 -5.17
N THR A 62 4.89 0.62 -4.96
CA THR A 62 3.62 -0.11 -4.96
C THR A 62 3.03 -0.10 -3.55
N ILE A 63 1.92 0.63 -3.37
CA ILE A 63 1.18 0.64 -2.11
C ILE A 63 0.22 -0.56 -2.11
N THR A 64 0.61 -1.64 -1.43
CA THR A 64 -0.24 -2.81 -1.26
C THR A 64 -1.11 -2.65 -0.01
N ALA A 65 -2.41 -2.95 -0.12
CA ALA A 65 -3.29 -3.02 1.05
C ALA A 65 -2.78 -4.07 2.04
N ARG A 66 -2.83 -3.79 3.35
CA ARG A 66 -2.38 -4.74 4.40
C ARG A 66 -3.20 -6.02 4.45
N PHE A 67 -4.44 -5.98 3.96
CA PHE A 67 -5.38 -7.10 4.03
C PHE A 67 -5.73 -7.58 2.63
N ALA A 68 -5.62 -8.90 2.42
CA ALA A 68 -6.01 -9.53 1.17
C ALA A 68 -7.53 -9.43 0.99
N PRO A 69 -8.01 -9.28 -0.26
CA PRO A 69 -9.44 -9.30 -0.55
C PRO A 69 -10.02 -10.67 -0.18
N VAL A 70 -11.00 -10.69 0.71
CA VAL A 70 -11.72 -11.90 1.10
C VAL A 70 -12.92 -12.08 0.18
N ARG A 71 -13.07 -13.28 -0.41
CA ARG A 71 -14.24 -13.63 -1.19
C ARG A 71 -15.30 -14.20 -0.27
N LEU A 72 -16.45 -13.55 -0.17
CA LEU A 72 -17.61 -14.07 0.53
C LEU A 72 -18.36 -15.04 -0.39
N VAL A 73 -18.59 -16.27 0.08
CA VAL A 73 -19.29 -17.32 -0.68
C VAL A 73 -20.54 -17.71 0.10
N ALA A 74 -21.70 -17.64 -0.54
CA ALA A 74 -22.94 -18.13 0.02
C ALA A 74 -23.09 -19.63 -0.23
N ASN A 75 -23.66 -20.35 0.75
CA ASN A 75 -23.87 -21.80 0.65
C ASN A 75 -25.09 -22.18 -0.22
N SER A 76 -25.93 -21.21 -0.57
CA SER A 76 -27.11 -21.40 -1.41
C SER A 76 -26.89 -20.80 -2.80
N SER A 77 -27.43 -21.46 -3.82
CA SER A 77 -27.44 -20.98 -5.20
C SER A 77 -28.79 -20.32 -5.50
N GLY A 78 -28.75 -19.13 -6.10
CA GLY A 78 -29.96 -18.40 -6.47
C GLY A 78 -29.64 -17.02 -7.04
N LYS A 79 -30.67 -16.24 -7.36
CA LYS A 79 -30.50 -14.86 -7.83
C LYS A 79 -30.14 -13.97 -6.64
N MET A 80 -28.98 -13.32 -6.71
CA MET A 80 -28.48 -12.46 -5.64
C MET A 80 -28.96 -11.02 -5.82
N HIS A 81 -29.48 -10.44 -4.74
CA HIS A 81 -29.81 -9.03 -4.64
C HIS A 81 -28.89 -8.37 -3.61
N LEU A 82 -28.04 -7.44 -4.06
CA LEU A 82 -27.20 -6.66 -3.16
C LEU A 82 -27.99 -5.48 -2.58
N LEU A 83 -27.89 -5.30 -1.27
CA LEU A 83 -28.45 -4.15 -0.56
C LEU A 83 -27.46 -2.98 -0.50
N ILE A 84 -26.17 -3.27 -0.70
CA ILE A 84 -25.06 -2.33 -0.56
C ILE A 84 -24.41 -2.08 -1.93
N ALA A 85 -24.09 -0.82 -2.21
CA ALA A 85 -23.39 -0.41 -3.42
C ALA A 85 -21.90 -0.81 -3.41
N ASN A 86 -21.30 -0.89 -4.59
CA ASN A 86 -19.89 -1.25 -4.74
C ASN A 86 -18.97 -0.20 -4.04
N ASN A 87 -17.86 -0.65 -3.45
CA ASN A 87 -16.90 0.16 -2.68
C ASN A 87 -17.42 0.82 -1.38
N ASN A 88 -18.55 0.37 -0.83
CA ASN A 88 -18.96 0.81 0.50
C ASN A 88 -18.21 0.08 1.62
N LYS A 89 -18.04 0.79 2.74
CA LYS A 89 -17.53 0.19 3.98
C LYS A 89 -18.64 -0.64 4.61
N VAL A 90 -18.31 -1.86 5.02
CA VAL A 90 -19.21 -2.77 5.72
C VAL A 90 -18.61 -3.15 7.06
N THR A 91 -19.48 -3.39 8.04
CA THR A 91 -19.12 -3.85 9.38
C THR A 91 -19.39 -5.34 9.55
N GLU A 92 -18.76 -5.96 10.55
CA GLU A 92 -19.00 -7.36 10.86
C GLU A 92 -20.46 -7.56 11.30
N GLY A 93 -21.14 -8.56 10.72
CA GLY A 93 -22.55 -8.84 10.99
C GLY A 93 -23.55 -8.02 10.16
N GLU A 94 -23.08 -7.12 9.31
CA GLU A 94 -23.96 -6.32 8.45
C GLU A 94 -24.54 -7.12 7.28
N VAL A 95 -25.83 -6.96 7.01
CA VAL A 95 -26.51 -7.66 5.92
C VAL A 95 -26.21 -6.96 4.59
N ILE A 96 -25.31 -7.57 3.80
CA ILE A 96 -24.84 -7.02 2.52
C ILE A 96 -25.78 -7.29 1.33
N GLY A 97 -26.63 -8.31 1.45
CA GLY A 97 -27.52 -8.77 0.39
C GLY A 97 -28.24 -10.04 0.78
N TYR A 98 -29.23 -10.41 -0.02
CA TYR A 98 -29.98 -11.65 0.14
C TYR A 98 -30.05 -12.42 -1.18
N ILE A 99 -30.26 -13.73 -1.08
CA ILE A 99 -30.49 -14.60 -2.22
C ILE A 99 -32.01 -14.80 -2.32
N GLU A 100 -32.56 -14.64 -3.52
CA GLU A 100 -33.96 -14.92 -3.80
C GLU A 100 -34.23 -16.41 -3.58
N SER A 101 -34.73 -16.73 -2.39
CA SER A 101 -35.54 -17.92 -2.14
C SER A 101 -37.01 -17.52 -2.35
N GLY A 102 -37.93 -18.46 -2.56
CA GLY A 102 -39.36 -18.22 -2.88
C GLY A 102 -40.18 -17.54 -1.76
N THR A 103 -39.61 -16.52 -1.13
CA THR A 103 -39.93 -15.86 0.11
C THR A 103 -39.64 -14.37 -0.06
N ASN A 104 -40.54 -13.50 0.38
CA ASN A 104 -40.27 -12.07 0.37
C ASN A 104 -39.41 -11.69 1.59
N TYR A 105 -38.19 -11.19 1.35
CA TYR A 105 -37.27 -10.73 2.41
C TYR A 105 -37.91 -9.72 3.37
N ILE A 106 -38.75 -8.82 2.86
CA ILE A 106 -39.44 -7.81 3.67
C ILE A 106 -40.42 -8.45 4.65
N ASP A 107 -41.10 -9.52 4.25
CA ASP A 107 -42.07 -10.20 5.10
C ASP A 107 -41.38 -11.04 6.18
N VAL A 108 -40.21 -11.60 5.86
CA VAL A 108 -39.34 -12.25 6.86
C VAL A 108 -38.85 -11.23 7.89
N LEU A 109 -38.40 -10.05 7.45
CA LEU A 109 -37.93 -8.99 8.34
C LEU A 109 -39.05 -8.44 9.25
N LYS A 110 -40.28 -8.34 8.73
CA LYS A 110 -41.46 -7.98 9.55
C LYS A 110 -41.73 -9.03 10.62
N ILE A 111 -41.66 -10.30 10.27
CA ILE A 111 -41.86 -11.37 11.25
C ILE A 111 -40.75 -11.34 12.31
N ASP A 112 -39.50 -11.19 11.89
CA ASP A 112 -38.36 -11.14 12.81
C ASP A 112 -38.48 -9.97 13.81
N SER A 113 -38.84 -8.78 13.31
CA SER A 113 -39.10 -7.62 14.17
C SER A 113 -40.30 -7.82 15.10
N LEU A 114 -41.41 -8.42 14.62
CA LEU A 114 -42.55 -8.77 15.46
C LEU A 114 -42.19 -9.80 16.54
N LEU A 115 -41.36 -10.79 16.23
CA LEU A 115 -40.87 -11.76 17.21
C LEU A 115 -39.84 -11.16 18.17
N SER A 116 -39.06 -10.16 17.76
CA SER A 116 -38.11 -9.50 18.69
C SER A 116 -38.81 -8.71 19.79
N VAL A 117 -40.03 -8.22 19.52
CA VAL A 117 -40.90 -7.50 20.47
C VAL A 117 -41.90 -8.46 21.14
N TYR A 118 -41.67 -9.78 21.03
CA TYR A 118 -42.55 -10.81 21.56
C TYR A 118 -42.70 -10.71 23.08
N GLU A 119 -43.81 -10.13 23.52
CA GLU A 119 -44.34 -10.26 24.87
C GLU A 119 -45.58 -11.15 24.77
N ILE A 120 -45.57 -12.28 25.49
CA ILE A 120 -46.57 -13.35 25.42
C ILE A 120 -48.01 -12.82 25.56
N ASP A 121 -48.19 -11.72 26.31
CA ASP A 121 -49.50 -11.11 26.56
C ASP A 121 -49.99 -10.19 25.44
N SER A 122 -49.10 -9.61 24.63
CA SER A 122 -49.46 -8.60 23.60
C SER A 122 -49.99 -9.21 22.30
N ILE A 123 -50.01 -10.54 22.17
CA ILE A 123 -50.22 -11.25 20.89
C ILE A 123 -51.61 -11.90 20.80
N ARG A 124 -52.50 -11.72 21.81
CA ARG A 124 -53.92 -12.11 21.65
C ARG A 124 -54.58 -11.49 20.40
N GLU A 125 -54.04 -10.37 19.93
CA GLU A 125 -54.52 -9.61 18.76
C GLU A 125 -53.59 -9.65 17.55
N LEU A 126 -52.58 -10.54 17.50
CA LEU A 126 -51.68 -10.59 16.34
C LEU A 126 -52.41 -11.18 15.13
N SER A 127 -53.18 -10.33 14.45
CA SER A 127 -53.74 -10.54 13.13
C SER A 127 -52.61 -10.41 12.11
N VAL A 128 -51.66 -11.35 12.13
CA VAL A 128 -50.71 -11.48 11.03
C VAL A 128 -51.53 -11.76 9.80
N SER A 129 -51.56 -10.79 8.89
CA SER A 129 -52.29 -10.90 7.62
C SER A 129 -51.97 -12.22 6.95
N THR A 130 -53.00 -13.00 6.63
CA THR A 130 -52.92 -14.37 6.09
C THR A 130 -52.16 -14.47 4.76
N ALA A 131 -51.82 -13.34 4.13
CA ALA A 131 -51.15 -13.26 2.83
C ALA A 131 -49.63 -13.01 2.91
N LEU A 132 -48.94 -13.64 3.86
CA LEU A 132 -47.48 -13.53 3.97
C LEU A 132 -46.78 -14.65 3.18
N THR A 133 -45.89 -14.29 2.25
CA THR A 133 -45.18 -15.25 1.38
C THR A 133 -43.85 -15.67 2.01
N LEU A 134 -43.93 -16.64 2.92
CA LEU A 134 -42.79 -17.17 3.67
C LEU A 134 -42.09 -18.37 3.03
N GLY A 135 -42.59 -18.88 1.89
CA GLY A 135 -42.02 -20.02 1.16
C GLY A 135 -41.61 -21.16 2.10
N GLU A 136 -40.32 -21.44 2.23
CA GLU A 136 -39.80 -22.52 3.09
C GLU A 136 -40.09 -22.32 4.60
N ILE A 137 -40.11 -21.06 5.06
CA ILE A 137 -40.35 -20.70 6.47
C ILE A 137 -41.84 -20.85 6.84
N SER A 138 -42.73 -20.93 5.85
CA SER A 138 -44.18 -20.98 6.07
C SER A 138 -44.62 -22.14 6.97
N SER A 139 -43.95 -23.30 6.85
CA SER A 139 -44.23 -24.50 7.62
C SER A 139 -43.95 -24.30 9.12
N ALA A 140 -42.75 -23.81 9.45
CA ALA A 140 -42.33 -23.52 10.81
C ALA A 140 -43.18 -22.41 11.44
N PHE A 141 -43.47 -21.35 10.68
CA PHE A 141 -44.33 -20.26 11.15
C PHE A 141 -45.77 -20.74 11.43
N THR A 142 -46.31 -21.62 10.58
CA THR A 142 -47.64 -22.21 10.80
C THR A 142 -47.67 -23.08 12.05
N ALA A 143 -46.64 -23.91 12.27
CA ALA A 143 -46.52 -24.73 13.48
C ALA A 143 -46.47 -23.87 14.74
N PHE A 144 -45.68 -22.79 14.73
CA PHE A 144 -45.63 -21.81 15.81
C PHE A 144 -47.00 -21.17 16.06
N MET A 145 -47.69 -20.71 15.01
CA MET A 145 -49.02 -20.10 15.11
C MET A 145 -50.07 -21.06 15.71
N ILE A 146 -49.98 -22.36 15.38
CA ILE A 146 -50.87 -23.39 15.97
C ILE A 146 -50.58 -23.53 17.46
N ALA A 147 -49.32 -23.69 17.86
CA ALA A 147 -48.92 -23.83 19.26
C ALA A 147 -49.30 -22.59 20.08
N HIS A 148 -49.08 -21.39 19.54
CA HIS A 148 -49.46 -20.13 20.18
C HIS A 148 -50.98 -20.04 20.40
N ARG A 149 -51.80 -20.38 19.38
CA ARG A 149 -53.26 -20.40 19.55
C ARG A 149 -53.73 -21.43 20.56
N GLN A 150 -53.09 -22.60 20.64
CA GLN A 150 -53.37 -23.61 21.66
C GLN A 150 -53.05 -23.08 23.06
N TYR A 151 -51.90 -22.41 23.24
CA TYR A 151 -51.52 -21.77 24.49
C TYR A 151 -52.50 -20.67 24.91
N CYS A 152 -52.90 -19.77 23.99
CA CYS A 152 -53.91 -18.75 24.30
C CYS A 152 -55.26 -19.36 24.68
N ARG A 153 -55.68 -20.46 24.02
CA ARG A 153 -56.90 -21.19 24.39
C ARG A 153 -56.80 -21.83 25.77
N PHE A 154 -55.62 -22.34 26.13
CA PHE A 154 -55.36 -22.88 27.46
C PHE A 154 -55.45 -21.81 28.55
N LEU A 155 -54.91 -20.61 28.31
CA LEU A 155 -55.05 -19.48 29.25
C LEU A 155 -56.49 -18.96 29.35
N ALA A 156 -57.26 -19.03 28.27
CA ALA A 156 -58.65 -18.56 28.24
C ALA A 156 -59.66 -19.57 28.82
N SER A 157 -59.29 -20.82 29.05
CA SER A 157 -60.18 -21.80 29.65
C SER A 157 -60.13 -21.71 31.18
N ASP A 158 -61.25 -21.32 31.79
CA ASP A 158 -61.45 -21.24 33.24
C ASP A 158 -61.38 -22.60 33.98
N ILE A 159 -60.93 -23.66 33.32
CA ILE A 159 -60.94 -25.05 33.84
C ILE A 159 -59.80 -25.29 34.84
N TYR A 160 -58.77 -24.43 34.88
CA TYR A 160 -57.59 -24.59 35.75
C TYR A 160 -57.40 -23.47 36.79
N ARG A 161 -58.43 -22.66 37.03
CA ARG A 161 -58.38 -21.62 38.07
C ARG A 161 -58.83 -22.22 39.41
N ALA A 162 -57.93 -22.98 40.04
CA ALA A 162 -58.06 -23.48 41.41
C ALA A 162 -57.58 -22.43 42.43
#